data_AF-K6HGE2-F1
#
_entry.id   AF-K6HGE2-F1
#
_cell.length_a   1.000
_cell.length_b   1.000
_cell.length_c   1.000
_cell.angle_alpha   90.00
_cell.angle_beta   90.00
_cell.angle_gamma   90.00
#
_symmetry.space_group_name_H-M   'P 1'
#
loop_
_entity.id
_entity.type
_entity.pdbx_description
1 polymer ?
#
loop_
_entity_poly.entity_id
_entity_poly.type
_entity_poly.pdbx_seq_one_letter_code
_entity_poly.pdbx_strand_id
1 'polypeptide(L)' 'MKSELGHLDIPEEIWKRLCLLLPKIKTNSMKGGRPRLDERVVMAAIFYRVRTGIQ' A
#
# COMPACT_ATOMS: atom_id res chain seq x y z
N MET A 1 -7.60 -1.20 11.53
CA MET A 1 -7.44 -2.63 11.14
C MET A 1 -6.01 -3.02 11.46
N LYS A 2 -5.80 -4.10 12.22
CA LYS A 2 -4.48 -4.73 12.31
C LYS A 2 -4.20 -5.32 10.93
N SER A 3 -3.12 -4.90 10.30
CA SER A 3 -2.65 -5.50 9.06
C SER A 3 -2.14 -6.90 9.36
N GLU A 4 -2.45 -7.84 8.47
CA GLU A 4 -1.94 -9.22 8.47
C GLU A 4 -0.39 -9.27 8.36
N LEU A 5 0.25 -8.13 8.10
CA LEU A 5 1.69 -7.98 7.85
C LEU A 5 2.52 -7.76 9.14
N GLY A 6 1.88 -7.55 10.29
CA GLY A 6 2.57 -7.42 11.59
C GLY A 6 3.68 -6.36 11.58
N HIS A 7 4.92 -6.76 11.89
CA HIS A 7 6.09 -5.87 11.92
C HIS A 7 6.54 -5.36 10.54
N LEU A 8 6.07 -6.00 9.46
CA LEU A 8 6.37 -5.61 8.08
C LEU A 8 5.43 -4.51 7.57
N ASP A 9 4.34 -4.23 8.29
CA ASP A 9 3.42 -3.17 7.92
C ASP A 9 4.01 -1.78 8.14
N ILE A 10 3.36 -0.80 7.52
CA ILE A 10 3.60 0.61 7.76
C ILE A 10 2.86 1.02 9.03
N PRO A 11 3.55 1.60 10.05
CA PRO A 11 2.91 2.15 11.23
C PRO A 11 1.80 3.15 10.87
N GLU A 12 0.69 3.12 11.59
CA GLU A 12 -0.50 3.93 11.29
C GLU A 12 -0.20 5.43 11.16
N GLU A 13 0.68 5.95 12.01
CA GLU A 13 1.08 7.36 11.97
C GLU A 13 1.78 7.73 10.65
N ILE A 14 2.66 6.85 10.16
CA ILE A 14 3.37 7.03 8.89
C ILE A 14 2.39 6.88 7.74
N TRP A 15 1.51 5.87 7.81
CA TRP A 15 0.50 5.62 6.79
C TRP A 15 -0.42 6.83 6.59
N LYS A 16 -0.89 7.46 7.68
CA LYS A 16 -1.74 8.66 7.61
C LYS A 16 -1.09 9.85 6.92
N ARG A 17 0.23 10.02 7.07
CA ARG A 17 0.96 11.08 6.37
C ARG A 17 1.19 10.72 4.90
N LEU A 18 1.51 9.44 4.66
CA LEU A 18 1.84 8.94 3.33
C LEU A 18 0.62 8.85 2.41
N CYS A 19 -0.54 8.40 2.90
CA CYS A 19 -1.73 8.24 2.07
C CYS A 19 -2.22 9.56 1.47
N LEU A 20 -1.96 10.69 2.13
CA LEU A 20 -2.27 12.04 1.63
C LEU A 20 -1.42 12.44 0.42
N LEU A 21 -0.25 11.83 0.26
CA LEU A 21 0.67 12.08 -0.86
C LEU A 21 0.39 11.14 -2.04
N LEU A 22 -0.42 10.10 -1.84
CA LEU A 22 -0.77 9.17 -2.90
C LEU A 22 -1.74 9.81 -3.90
N PRO A 23 -1.62 9.48 -5.19
CA PRO A 23 -2.52 10.00 -6.21
C PRO A 23 -3.96 9.54 -5.92
N LYS A 24 -4.92 10.47 -6.03
CA LYS A 24 -6.34 10.16 -5.87
C LYS A 24 -6.76 9.08 -6.88
N ILE A 25 -7.32 7.99 -6.37
CA ILE A 25 -7.78 6.87 -7.20
C ILE A 25 -8.87 7.38 -8.14
N LYS A 26 -8.69 7.14 -9.45
CA LYS A 26 -9.77 7.28 -10.43
C LYS A 26 -10.63 6.03 -10.33
N THR A 27 -11.82 6.16 -9.73
CA THR A 27 -12.78 5.06 -9.52
C THR A 27 -13.38 4.48 -10.81
N ASN A 28 -13.14 5.12 -11.95
CA ASN A 28 -13.73 4.74 -13.23
C ASN A 28 -12.87 3.73 -14.00
N SER A 29 -12.68 2.51 -13.49
CA SER A 29 -12.29 1.40 -14.36
C SER A 29 -13.55 0.71 -14.89
N MET A 30 -14.20 1.33 -15.87
CA MET A 30 -15.31 0.72 -16.63
C MET A 30 -14.91 -0.55 -17.41
N LYS A 31 -13.61 -0.85 -17.47
CA LYS A 31 -13.06 -1.98 -18.22
C LYS A 31 -12.77 -3.10 -17.24
N GLY A 32 -13.37 -4.27 -17.45
CA GLY A 32 -13.13 -5.47 -16.66
C GLY A 32 -11.63 -5.78 -16.60
N GLY A 33 -11.12 -6.04 -15.39
CA GLY A 33 -9.71 -6.26 -15.12
C GLY A 33 -9.51 -6.78 -13.69
N ARG A 34 -8.26 -7.07 -13.31
CA ARG A 34 -7.94 -7.53 -11.95
C ARG A 34 -8.34 -6.44 -10.95
N PRO A 35 -9.06 -6.79 -9.87
CA PRO A 35 -9.39 -5.81 -8.84
C PRO A 35 -8.11 -5.20 -8.27
N ARG A 36 -8.15 -3.88 -8.04
CA ARG A 36 -7.03 -3.13 -7.45
C ARG A 36 -6.81 -3.62 -6.03
N LEU A 37 -5.55 -3.85 -5.66
CA LEU A 37 -5.15 -4.20 -4.30
C LEU A 37 -5.17 -2.95 -3.41
N ASP A 38 -5.36 -3.15 -2.10
CA ASP A 38 -5.26 -2.08 -1.10
C ASP A 38 -3.89 -1.38 -1.18
N GLU A 39 -3.91 -0.04 -1.24
CA GLU A 39 -2.69 0.76 -1.39
C GLU A 39 -1.72 0.58 -0.22
N ARG A 40 -2.24 0.32 0.99
CA ARG A 40 -1.41 0.05 2.16
C ARG A 40 -0.62 -1.25 2.00
N VAL A 41 -1.26 -2.28 1.48
CA VAL A 41 -0.62 -3.59 1.24
C VAL A 41 0.47 -3.45 0.17
N VAL A 42 0.17 -2.73 -0.92
CA VAL A 42 1.14 -2.45 -1.98
C VAL A 42 2.33 -1.67 -1.43
N MET A 43 2.08 -0.61 -0.66
CA MET A 43 3.14 0.21 -0.09
C MET A 43 3.96 -0.55 0.95
N ALA A 44 3.36 -1.38 1.79
CA ALA A 44 4.08 -2.22 2.74
C ALA A 44 5.04 -3.18 2.01
N ALA A 45 4.62 -3.79 0.90
CA ALA A 45 5.47 -4.63 0.07
C ALA A 45 6.63 -3.87 -0.57
N ILE A 46 6.38 -2.65 -1.07
CA ILE A 46 7.44 -1.77 -1.60
C ILE A 46 8.46 -1.44 -0.51
N PHE A 47 8.00 -1.03 0.68
CA PHE A 47 8.86 -0.71 1.81
C PHE A 47 9.64 -1.92 2.30
N TYR A 48 9.03 -3.11 2.32
CA TYR A 48 9.72 -4.35 2.63
C TYR A 48 10.91 -4.58 1.70
N ARG A 49 10.69 -4.44 0.39
CA ARG A 49 11.75 -4.61 -0.61
C ARG A 49 12.86 -3.57 -0.46
N VAL A 50 12.51 -2.31 -0.21
CA VAL A 50 13.48 -1.24 0.02
C VAL A 50 14.29 -1.47 1.31
N ARG A 51 13.66 -1.95 2.39
CA ARG A 51 14.32 -2.21 3.68
C ARG A 51 15.29 -3.40 3.61
N THR A 52 14.92 -4.43 2.86
CA THR A 52 15.66 -5.70 2.83
C THR A 52 16.66 -5.78 1.68
N GLY A 53 16.48 -4.98 0.63
CA GLY A 53 17.33 -5.01 -0.57
C GLY A 53 17.20 -6.30 -1.39
N ILE A 54 16.21 -7.15 -1.10
CA ILE A 54 16.01 -8.44 -1.78
C ILE A 54 15.54 -8.18 -3.22
N GLN A 55 16.28 -8.71 -4.19
CA GLN A 55 15.96 -8.65 -5.63
C GLN A 55 15.32 -9.94 -6.13
#